data_AF-A0A961GGQ1-F1
#
_entry.id   AF-A0A961GGQ1-F1
#
_cell.length_a   1.000
_cell.length_b   1.000
_cell.length_c   1.000
_cell.angle_alpha   90.00
_cell.angle_beta   90.00
_cell.angle_gamma   90.00
#
_symmetry.space_group_name_H-M   'P 1'
#
loop_
_entity.id
_entity.type
_entity.pdbx_description
1 polymer ?
#
loop_
_entity_poly.entity_id
_entity_poly.type
_entity_poly.pdbx_seq_one_letter_code
_entity_poly.pdbx_strand_id
1 'polypeptide(L)'
;MGADLEPGTVIEAYRHGMFPMPMGRRNLAWFSPDPRGVLFPTQVHVSRSLRRSMRHFEIRIDTAFDEVVEGCADKRRPHGWIDKSIKTAYGRLHEMGWAHSVEVFVDDELAGGLYGIAIGGLFAAESKFHRVTDASKAAVVALCRIMSSTEGSLIDVQWATPHLESLGVVEIPRSRYLGMLDS
;
A
#
# COMPACT_ATOMS: atom_id res chain seq x y z
N MET A 1 -14.99 -17.00 3.22
CA MET A 1 -15.38 -16.58 4.58
C MET A 1 -14.29 -17.03 5.54
N GLY A 2 -13.85 -16.13 6.43
CA GLY A 2 -12.74 -16.33 7.38
C GLY A 2 -11.37 -16.11 6.73
N ALA A 3 -10.88 -14.88 6.71
CA ALA A 3 -9.48 -14.63 6.37
C ALA A 3 -8.62 -15.04 7.57
N ASP A 4 -8.05 -16.25 7.53
CA ASP A 4 -6.90 -16.54 8.37
C ASP A 4 -5.73 -15.67 7.87
N LEU A 5 -5.04 -15.02 8.81
CA LEU A 5 -3.95 -14.09 8.53
C LEU A 5 -2.58 -14.77 8.69
N GLU A 6 -2.55 -16.10 8.68
CA GLU A 6 -1.30 -16.84 8.57
C GLU A 6 -0.55 -16.43 7.29
N PRO A 7 0.78 -16.22 7.35
CA PRO A 7 1.54 -15.63 6.25
C PRO A 7 1.32 -16.32 4.91
N GLY A 8 1.29 -17.66 4.89
CA GLY A 8 1.05 -18.43 3.66
C GLY A 8 -0.30 -18.14 3.03
N THR A 9 -1.36 -18.01 3.84
CA THR A 9 -2.71 -17.68 3.36
C THR A 9 -2.76 -16.27 2.79
N VAL A 10 -2.10 -15.31 3.44
CA VAL A 10 -2.06 -13.92 2.98
C VAL A 10 -1.35 -13.82 1.63
N ILE A 11 -0.16 -14.41 1.50
CA ILE A 11 0.60 -14.40 0.24
C ILE A 11 -0.18 -15.09 -0.88
N GLU A 12 -0.79 -16.24 -0.60
CA GLU A 12 -1.58 -16.96 -1.58
C GLU A 12 -2.81 -16.16 -2.04
N ALA A 13 -3.45 -15.43 -1.12
CA ALA A 13 -4.55 -14.54 -1.47
C ALA A 13 -4.08 -13.42 -2.40
N TYR A 14 -2.98 -12.73 -2.11
CA TYR A 14 -2.46 -11.67 -2.99
C TYR A 14 -2.07 -12.18 -4.38
N ARG A 15 -1.49 -13.38 -4.48
CA ARG A 15 -1.22 -14.03 -5.77
C ARG A 15 -2.47 -14.25 -6.60
N HIS A 16 -3.60 -14.50 -5.96
CA HIS A 16 -4.91 -14.63 -6.61
C HIS A 16 -5.69 -13.31 -6.67
N GLY A 17 -5.00 -12.18 -6.46
CA GLY A 17 -5.61 -10.86 -6.52
C GLY A 17 -6.60 -10.56 -5.40
N MET A 18 -6.51 -11.27 -4.27
CA MET A 18 -7.36 -11.07 -3.11
C MET A 18 -6.62 -10.35 -1.98
N PHE A 19 -7.34 -9.52 -1.23
CA PHE A 19 -6.80 -8.81 -0.06
C PHE A 19 -7.82 -8.81 1.08
N PRO A 20 -7.38 -8.71 2.35
CA PRO A 20 -8.27 -8.81 3.49
C PRO A 20 -8.88 -7.44 3.80
N MET A 21 -10.19 -7.38 4.00
CA MET A 21 -10.88 -6.18 4.47
C MET A 21 -11.93 -6.50 5.50
N PRO A 22 -12.29 -5.54 6.37
CA PRO A 22 -13.32 -5.71 7.37
C PRO A 22 -14.69 -5.93 6.71
N MET A 23 -15.36 -6.99 7.13
CA MET A 23 -16.74 -7.30 6.81
C MET A 23 -17.57 -7.20 8.10
N GLY A 24 -18.15 -6.03 8.35
CA GLY A 24 -18.81 -5.72 9.61
C GLY A 24 -17.81 -5.42 10.74
N ARG A 25 -18.24 -5.61 12.00
CA ARG A 25 -17.48 -5.13 13.17
C ARG A 25 -16.34 -6.04 13.64
N ARG A 26 -16.35 -7.34 13.29
CA ARG A 26 -15.45 -8.34 13.89
C ARG A 26 -14.90 -9.38 12.92
N ASN A 27 -15.28 -9.31 11.65
CA ASN A 27 -14.88 -10.32 10.66
C ASN A 27 -14.04 -9.68 9.57
N LEU A 28 -13.06 -10.44 9.07
CA LEU A 28 -12.34 -10.15 7.85
C LEU A 28 -12.85 -11.05 6.73
N ALA A 29 -12.90 -10.51 5.53
CA ALA A 29 -13.17 -11.26 4.31
C ALA A 29 -12.14 -10.91 3.25
N TRP A 30 -11.92 -11.85 2.33
CA TRP A 30 -11.10 -11.66 1.14
C TRP A 30 -11.94 -10.98 0.06
N PHE A 31 -11.42 -9.90 -0.51
CA PHE A 31 -12.05 -9.14 -1.57
C PHE A 31 -11.20 -9.17 -2.84
N SER A 32 -11.87 -9.22 -3.99
CA SER A 32 -11.25 -8.98 -5.30
C SER A 32 -12.25 -8.21 -6.17
N PRO A 33 -12.29 -6.86 -6.05
CA PRO A 33 -13.26 -6.02 -6.71
C PRO A 33 -13.10 -6.04 -8.23
N ASP A 34 -14.19 -5.69 -8.91
CA ASP A 34 -14.23 -5.43 -10.35
C ASP A 34 -15.05 -4.15 -10.56
N PRO A 35 -14.44 -3.04 -11.01
CA PRO A 35 -13.05 -2.90 -11.44
C PRO A 35 -12.02 -2.92 -10.28
N ARG A 36 -10.74 -3.04 -10.62
CA ARG A 36 -9.58 -2.99 -9.71
C ARG A 36 -8.80 -1.70 -9.91
N GLY A 37 -8.53 -0.98 -8.82
CA GLY A 37 -7.72 0.24 -8.83
C GLY A 37 -6.23 -0.09 -8.83
N VAL A 38 -5.49 0.43 -9.80
CA VAL A 38 -4.04 0.20 -9.95
C VAL A 38 -3.28 1.47 -10.29
N LEU A 39 -2.00 1.51 -9.95
CA LEU A 39 -1.05 2.52 -10.38
C LEU A 39 0.13 1.86 -11.10
N PHE A 40 0.34 2.25 -12.35
CA PHE A 40 1.55 1.90 -13.07
C PHE A 40 2.69 2.80 -12.60
N PRO A 41 3.81 2.28 -12.08
CA PRO A 41 4.90 3.08 -11.54
C PRO A 41 5.40 4.18 -12.49
N THR A 42 5.46 3.86 -13.79
CA THR A 42 5.90 4.78 -14.86
C THR A 42 4.89 5.87 -15.21
N GLN A 43 3.65 5.77 -14.72
CA GLN A 43 2.56 6.71 -15.01
C GLN A 43 2.21 7.62 -13.82
N VAL A 44 3.00 7.59 -12.75
CA VAL A 44 2.74 8.41 -11.57
C VAL A 44 2.72 9.91 -11.90
N HIS A 45 1.60 10.56 -11.60
CA HIS A 45 1.47 12.00 -11.78
C HIS A 45 2.00 12.74 -10.55
N VAL A 46 3.11 13.45 -10.72
CA VAL A 46 3.69 14.29 -9.65
C VAL A 46 3.40 15.76 -9.96
N SER A 47 2.47 16.37 -9.20
CA SER A 47 2.14 17.78 -9.38
C SER A 47 3.33 18.69 -9.06
N ARG A 48 3.31 19.94 -9.54
CA ARG A 48 4.38 20.92 -9.26
C ARG A 48 4.52 21.21 -7.76
N SER A 49 3.41 21.30 -7.02
CA SER A 49 3.42 21.51 -5.58
C SER A 49 4.03 20.30 -4.85
N LEU A 50 3.62 19.08 -5.22
CA LEU A 50 4.16 17.86 -4.61
C LEU A 50 5.68 17.75 -4.83
N ARG A 51 6.17 18.02 -6.05
CA ARG A 51 7.62 18.06 -6.32
C ARG A 51 8.37 19.05 -5.43
N ARG A 52 7.73 20.16 -5.04
CA ARG A 52 8.34 21.15 -4.14
C ARG A 52 8.34 20.63 -2.69
N SER A 53 7.21 20.10 -2.21
CA SER A 53 7.10 19.52 -0.86
C SER A 53 8.14 18.43 -0.64
N MET A 54 8.32 17.53 -1.61
CA MET A 54 9.26 16.40 -1.54
C MET A 54 10.74 16.79 -1.36
N ARG A 55 11.14 18.04 -1.61
CA ARG A 55 12.54 18.48 -1.43
C ARG A 55 12.97 18.52 0.04
N HIS A 56 12.00 18.58 0.95
CA HIS A 56 12.22 18.65 2.39
C HIS A 56 12.04 17.30 3.08
N PHE A 57 11.79 16.25 2.30
CA PHE A 57 11.47 14.93 2.82
C PHE A 57 12.65 13.99 2.62
N GLU A 58 13.00 13.26 3.67
CA GLU A 58 13.86 12.09 3.58
C GLU A 58 12.99 10.85 3.38
N ILE A 59 13.38 9.98 2.45
CA ILE A 59 12.69 8.72 2.21
C ILE A 59 13.55 7.59 2.79
N ARG A 60 12.93 6.75 3.61
CA ARG A 60 13.54 5.50 4.12
C ARG A 60 12.65 4.32 3.75
N ILE A 61 13.23 3.13 3.75
CA ILE A 61 12.55 1.88 3.41
C ILE A 61 12.85 0.89 4.52
N ASP A 62 11.81 0.26 5.05
CA ASP A 62 11.91 -0.79 6.07
C ASP A 62 12.67 -0.38 7.34
N THR A 63 12.73 0.92 7.65
CA THR A 63 13.41 1.41 8.86
C THR A 63 12.47 1.61 10.04
N ALA A 64 11.16 1.73 9.79
CA ALA A 64 10.15 1.99 10.81
C ALA A 64 8.80 1.33 10.48
N PHE A 65 8.81 0.07 10.04
CA PHE A 65 7.61 -0.66 9.60
C PHE A 65 6.48 -0.62 10.64
N ASP A 66 6.76 -0.97 11.89
CA ASP A 66 5.77 -0.99 12.96
C ASP A 66 5.17 0.40 13.22
N GLU A 67 5.97 1.46 13.14
CA GLU A 67 5.49 2.84 13.31
C GLU A 67 4.58 3.27 12.14
N VAL A 68 4.87 2.82 10.92
CA VAL A 68 4.02 3.06 9.75
C VAL A 68 2.68 2.35 9.90
N VAL A 69 2.69 1.07 10.31
CA VAL A 69 1.45 0.31 10.55
C VAL A 69 0.66 0.95 11.69
N GLU A 70 1.31 1.40 12.76
CA GLU A 70 0.65 2.13 13.86
C GLU A 70 0.03 3.44 13.37
N GLY A 71 0.76 4.22 12.57
CA GLY A 71 0.25 5.44 11.93
C GLY A 71 -0.96 5.17 11.03
N CYS A 72 -0.98 4.01 10.37
CA CYS A 72 -2.12 3.59 9.57
C CYS A 72 -3.33 3.16 10.43
N ALA A 73 -3.07 2.59 11.62
CA ALA A 73 -4.07 2.09 12.55
C ALA A 73 -4.75 3.15 13.45
N ASP A 74 -4.45 4.43 13.26
CA ASP A 74 -5.07 5.51 14.03
C ASP A 74 -6.61 5.51 13.88
N LYS A 75 -7.30 5.19 14.98
CA LYS A 75 -8.77 5.08 15.06
C LYS A 75 -9.51 6.39 14.80
N ARG A 76 -8.81 7.53 14.87
CA ARG A 76 -9.40 8.84 14.54
C ARG A 76 -9.56 9.01 13.03
N ARG A 77 -8.91 8.17 12.22
CA ARG A 77 -9.07 8.18 10.77
C ARG A 77 -10.42 7.61 10.38
N PRO A 78 -11.10 8.21 9.38
CA PRO A 78 -12.26 7.60 8.76
C PRO A 78 -11.91 6.17 8.31
N HIS A 79 -12.73 5.19 8.71
CA HIS A 79 -12.57 3.78 8.34
C HIS A 79 -11.31 3.08 8.90
N GLY A 80 -10.72 3.57 10.00
CA GLY A 80 -9.63 2.87 10.69
C GLY A 80 -10.06 1.48 11.17
N TRP A 81 -9.56 0.43 10.51
CA TRP A 81 -9.94 -0.96 10.78
C TRP A 81 -8.75 -1.87 11.16
N ILE A 82 -7.52 -1.38 11.00
CA ILE A 82 -6.30 -2.12 11.34
C ILE A 82 -6.27 -2.36 12.85
N ASP A 83 -6.44 -3.61 13.25
CA ASP A 83 -6.42 -4.04 14.63
C ASP A 83 -5.13 -4.80 14.98
N LYS A 84 -5.06 -5.35 16.20
CA LYS A 84 -3.88 -6.09 16.67
C LYS A 84 -3.57 -7.33 15.82
N SER A 85 -4.58 -7.97 15.24
CA SER A 85 -4.38 -9.17 14.41
C SER A 85 -3.67 -8.81 13.10
N ILE A 86 -4.10 -7.72 12.44
CA ILE A 86 -3.45 -7.19 11.24
C ILE A 86 -2.02 -6.76 11.55
N LYS A 87 -1.80 -6.00 12.64
CA LYS A 87 -0.44 -5.61 13.06
C LYS A 87 0.49 -6.81 13.22
N THR A 88 0.01 -7.85 13.90
CA THR A 88 0.79 -9.07 14.15
C THR A 88 1.08 -9.82 12.84
N ALA A 89 0.08 -9.97 11.98
CA ALA A 89 0.23 -10.71 10.71
C ALA A 89 1.20 -10.01 9.75
N TYR A 90 1.04 -8.69 9.56
CA TYR A 90 1.91 -7.93 8.66
C TYR A 90 3.31 -7.72 9.23
N GLY A 91 3.46 -7.65 10.57
CA GLY A 91 4.77 -7.69 11.22
C GLY A 91 5.52 -8.99 10.93
N ARG A 92 4.85 -10.14 11.04
CA ARG A 92 5.45 -11.44 10.63
C ARG A 92 5.81 -11.48 9.15
N LEU A 93 4.93 -10.97 8.28
CA LEU A 93 5.20 -10.88 6.85
C LEU A 93 6.39 -9.97 6.54
N HIS A 94 6.59 -8.91 7.33
CA HIS A 94 7.75 -8.04 7.23
C HIS A 94 9.04 -8.75 7.65
N GLU A 95 9.04 -9.43 8.79
CA GLU A 95 10.17 -10.26 9.24
C GLU A 95 10.56 -11.34 8.21
N MET A 96 9.57 -11.84 7.45
CA MET A 96 9.76 -12.81 6.38
C MET A 96 10.17 -12.19 5.04
N GLY A 97 10.26 -10.86 4.94
CA GLY A 97 10.66 -10.14 3.72
C GLY A 97 9.58 -10.05 2.64
N TRP A 98 8.30 -10.17 3.01
CA TRP A 98 7.16 -10.01 2.09
C TRP A 98 6.42 -8.69 2.25
N ALA A 99 6.34 -8.17 3.48
CA ALA A 99 5.75 -6.86 3.74
C ALA A 99 6.85 -5.81 3.87
N HIS A 100 6.62 -4.66 3.24
CA HIS A 100 7.58 -3.57 3.24
C HIS A 100 6.90 -2.24 3.51
N SER A 101 7.66 -1.29 4.05
CA SER A 101 7.22 0.08 4.26
C SER A 101 8.07 1.07 3.48
N VAL A 102 7.43 2.17 3.09
CA VAL A 102 8.10 3.37 2.56
C VAL A 102 7.77 4.51 3.50
N GLU A 103 8.81 5.03 4.14
CA GLU A 103 8.69 6.04 5.18
C GLU A 103 9.11 7.41 4.66
N VAL A 104 8.46 8.44 5.20
CA VAL A 104 8.76 9.84 4.90
C VAL A 104 9.09 10.53 6.20
N PHE A 105 10.30 11.07 6.29
CA PHE A 105 10.82 11.77 7.46
C PHE A 105 11.00 13.27 7.17
N VAL A 106 10.80 14.08 8.20
CA VAL A 106 11.15 15.51 8.27
C VAL A 106 11.87 15.73 9.58
N ASP A 107 13.09 16.25 9.55
CA ASP A 107 13.91 16.50 10.74
C ASP A 107 13.98 15.28 11.69
N ASP A 108 14.23 14.09 11.11
CA ASP A 108 14.25 12.78 11.79
C ASP A 108 12.93 12.31 12.43
N GLU A 109 11.82 13.05 12.24
CA GLU A 109 10.50 12.62 12.67
C GLU A 109 9.69 11.97 11.54
N LEU A 110 9.02 10.85 11.84
CA LEU A 110 8.16 10.15 10.88
C LEU A 110 6.94 11.01 10.52
N ALA A 111 7.01 11.63 9.35
CA ALA A 111 6.03 12.57 8.80
C ALA A 111 4.89 11.87 8.04
N GLY A 112 5.10 10.62 7.61
CA GLY A 112 4.09 9.79 6.95
C GLY A 112 4.71 8.54 6.33
N GLY A 113 3.89 7.74 5.66
CA GLY A 113 4.36 6.53 5.00
C GLY A 113 3.25 5.67 4.47
N LEU A 114 3.63 4.56 3.86
CA LEU A 114 2.75 3.47 3.46
C LEU A 114 3.42 2.13 3.74
N TYR A 115 2.61 1.08 3.88
CA TYR A 115 3.09 -0.28 3.91
C TYR A 115 2.30 -1.14 2.92
N GLY A 116 2.87 -2.26 2.51
CA GLY A 116 2.23 -3.18 1.59
C GLY A 116 2.95 -4.51 1.46
N ILE A 117 2.42 -5.37 0.61
CA ILE A 117 2.98 -6.68 0.29
C ILE A 117 3.64 -6.63 -1.08
N ALA A 118 4.90 -7.04 -1.17
CA ALA A 118 5.64 -7.15 -2.42
C ALA A 118 5.73 -8.61 -2.86
N ILE A 119 5.27 -8.91 -4.08
CA ILE A 119 5.35 -10.25 -4.67
C ILE A 119 5.79 -10.09 -6.13
N GLY A 120 7.06 -10.40 -6.41
CA GLY A 120 7.62 -10.20 -7.75
C GLY A 120 7.53 -8.74 -8.19
N GLY A 121 6.88 -8.49 -9.33
CA GLY A 121 6.62 -7.13 -9.84
C GLY A 121 5.45 -6.40 -9.19
N LEU A 122 4.66 -7.06 -8.33
CA LEU A 122 3.48 -6.49 -7.67
C LEU A 122 3.86 -5.87 -6.33
N PHE A 123 3.31 -4.70 -6.03
CA PHE A 123 3.20 -4.16 -4.68
C PHE A 123 1.73 -3.86 -4.35
N ALA A 124 1.14 -4.64 -3.45
CA ALA A 124 -0.20 -4.37 -2.93
C ALA A 124 -0.10 -3.38 -1.77
N ALA A 125 -0.48 -2.12 -2.04
CA ALA A 125 -0.40 -1.04 -1.06
C ALA A 125 -1.58 -1.12 -0.10
N GLU A 126 -1.33 -1.52 1.14
CA GLU A 126 -2.38 -1.82 2.12
C GLU A 126 -2.99 -0.57 2.73
N SER A 127 -2.12 0.32 3.20
CA SER A 127 -2.54 1.57 3.79
C SER A 127 -1.42 2.58 3.74
N LYS A 128 -1.83 3.84 3.86
CA LYS A 128 -0.93 4.98 3.96
C LYS A 128 -1.45 5.95 4.99
N PHE A 129 -0.56 6.69 5.61
CA PHE A 129 -0.89 7.75 6.56
C PHE A 129 0.03 8.95 6.35
N HIS A 130 -0.36 10.09 6.91
CA HIS A 130 0.51 11.26 6.99
C HIS A 130 0.20 12.05 8.25
N ARG A 131 1.23 12.68 8.80
CA ARG A 131 1.18 13.71 9.84
C ARG A 131 1.50 15.08 9.26
N VAL A 132 2.34 15.12 8.21
CA VAL A 132 2.67 16.32 7.44
C VAL A 132 2.00 16.26 6.07
N THR A 133 1.49 17.40 5.60
CA THR A 133 0.91 17.54 4.26
C THR A 133 1.82 16.94 3.19
N ASP A 134 1.22 16.24 2.23
CA ASP A 134 1.88 15.55 1.12
C ASP A 134 2.77 14.34 1.46
N ALA A 135 3.09 14.05 2.72
CA ALA A 135 3.97 12.92 3.07
C ALA A 135 3.46 11.58 2.53
N SER A 136 2.17 11.26 2.67
CA SER A 136 1.62 10.00 2.11
C SER A 136 1.65 9.93 0.59
N LYS A 137 1.63 11.07 -0.12
CA LYS A 137 1.79 11.10 -1.58
C LYS A 137 3.26 10.93 -1.96
N ALA A 138 4.17 11.54 -1.20
CA ALA A 138 5.60 11.37 -1.39
C ALA A 138 6.02 9.91 -1.22
N ALA A 139 5.44 9.18 -0.25
CA ALA A 139 5.64 7.74 -0.09
C ALA A 139 5.21 6.95 -1.34
N VAL A 140 4.05 7.26 -1.92
CA VAL A 140 3.58 6.63 -3.17
C VAL A 140 4.52 6.95 -4.34
N VAL A 141 4.95 8.21 -4.49
CA VAL A 141 5.89 8.59 -5.55
C VAL A 141 7.24 7.90 -5.38
N ALA A 142 7.73 7.75 -4.15
CA ALA A 142 8.95 7.02 -3.85
C ALA A 142 8.81 5.53 -4.20
N LEU A 143 7.71 4.89 -3.80
CA LEU A 143 7.38 3.50 -4.19
C LEU A 143 7.40 3.33 -5.71
N CYS A 144 6.74 4.23 -6.45
CA CYS A 144 6.76 4.19 -7.90
C CYS A 144 8.19 4.25 -8.46
N ARG A 145 9.06 5.11 -7.90
CA ARG A 145 10.46 5.20 -8.36
C ARG A 145 11.25 3.92 -8.10
N ILE A 146 11.06 3.30 -6.94
CA ILE A 146 11.69 2.01 -6.59
C ILE A 146 11.27 0.94 -7.60
N MET A 147 9.97 0.83 -7.85
CA MET A 147 9.41 -0.19 -8.73
C MET A 147 9.59 0.07 -10.23
N SER A 148 9.80 1.32 -10.65
CA SER A 148 9.96 1.68 -12.08
C SER A 148 11.20 1.06 -12.73
N SER A 149 12.13 0.53 -11.92
CA SER A 149 13.31 -0.20 -12.42
C SER A 149 12.98 -1.59 -12.97
N THR A 150 11.80 -2.13 -12.64
CA THR A 150 11.35 -3.46 -13.05
C THR A 150 10.22 -3.33 -14.06
N GLU A 151 10.42 -3.91 -15.24
CA GLU A 151 9.39 -3.94 -16.27
C GLU A 151 8.18 -4.78 -15.81
N GLY A 152 6.97 -4.34 -16.15
CA GLY A 152 5.75 -5.03 -15.73
C GLY A 152 5.33 -4.77 -14.28
N SER A 153 6.07 -3.94 -13.53
CA SER A 153 5.68 -3.63 -12.15
C SER A 153 4.33 -2.93 -12.04
N LEU A 154 3.60 -3.29 -10.99
CA LEU A 154 2.24 -2.82 -10.74
C LEU A 154 2.06 -2.51 -9.26
N ILE A 155 1.46 -1.36 -8.95
CA ILE A 155 1.00 -1.06 -7.60
C ILE A 155 -0.50 -1.27 -7.55
N ASP A 156 -0.96 -2.19 -6.71
CA ASP A 156 -2.37 -2.41 -6.43
C ASP A 156 -2.82 -1.49 -5.28
N VAL A 157 -3.82 -0.66 -5.55
CA VAL A 157 -4.44 0.24 -4.55
C VAL A 157 -5.86 -0.16 -4.23
N GLN A 158 -6.26 -1.37 -4.63
CA GLN A 158 -7.55 -2.03 -4.43
C GLN A 158 -8.74 -1.29 -5.05
N TRP A 159 -9.07 -0.11 -4.54
CA TRP A 159 -10.12 0.77 -5.03
C TRP A 159 -9.56 2.12 -5.44
N ALA A 160 -9.92 2.56 -6.63
CA ALA A 160 -9.66 3.93 -7.02
C ALA A 160 -10.44 4.88 -6.12
N THR A 161 -9.82 6.02 -5.80
CA THR A 161 -10.48 7.12 -5.12
C THR A 161 -10.09 8.41 -5.84
N PRO A 162 -10.93 9.46 -5.82
CA PRO A 162 -10.60 10.73 -6.47
C PRO A 162 -9.24 11.31 -6.04
N HIS A 163 -8.86 11.07 -4.78
CA HIS A 163 -7.55 11.46 -4.27
C HIS A 163 -6.40 10.70 -4.95
N LEU A 164 -6.56 9.40 -5.16
CA LEU A 164 -5.55 8.53 -5.78
C LEU A 164 -5.48 8.73 -7.30
N GLU A 165 -6.60 9.02 -7.96
CA GLU A 165 -6.64 9.34 -9.40
C GLU A 165 -5.74 10.54 -9.72
N SER A 166 -5.64 11.52 -8.82
CA SER A 166 -4.73 12.66 -8.98
C SER A 166 -3.24 12.27 -9.05
N LEU A 167 -2.88 11.05 -8.61
CA LEU A 167 -1.54 10.49 -8.70
C LEU A 167 -1.36 9.56 -9.92
N GLY A 168 -2.39 9.39 -10.76
CA GLY A 168 -2.36 8.51 -11.93
C GLY A 168 -2.93 7.12 -11.71
N VAL A 169 -3.66 6.88 -10.61
CA VAL A 169 -4.41 5.62 -10.44
C VAL A 169 -5.50 5.52 -11.50
N VAL A 170 -5.66 4.33 -12.05
CA VAL A 170 -6.70 3.98 -13.02
C VAL A 170 -7.44 2.73 -12.56
N GLU A 171 -8.68 2.59 -13.02
CA GLU A 171 -9.44 1.36 -12.87
C GLU A 171 -9.25 0.46 -14.09
N ILE A 172 -8.99 -0.84 -13.85
CA ILE A 172 -8.95 -1.87 -14.89
C ILE A 172 -9.92 -3.00 -14.56
N PRO A 173 -10.45 -3.72 -15.56
CA PRO A 173 -11.24 -4.93 -15.30
C PRO A 173 -10.44 -5.93 -14.47
N ARG A 174 -11.08 -6.60 -13.51
CA ARG A 174 -10.44 -7.61 -12.66
C ARG A 174 -9.73 -8.70 -13.49
N SER A 175 -10.33 -9.12 -14.61
CA SER A 175 -9.72 -10.10 -15.51
C SER A 175 -8.37 -9.65 -16.07
N ARG A 176 -8.24 -8.36 -16.42
CA ARG A 176 -6.97 -7.78 -16.86
C ARG A 176 -5.96 -7.74 -15.72
N TYR A 177 -6.39 -7.33 -14.53
CA TYR A 177 -5.54 -7.31 -13.34
C TYR A 177 -4.97 -8.71 -13.03
N LEU A 178 -5.82 -9.74 -12.98
CA LEU A 178 -5.39 -11.11 -12.73
C LEU A 178 -4.41 -11.62 -13.79
N GLY A 179 -4.65 -11.34 -15.07
CA GLY A 179 -3.72 -11.71 -16.14
C GLY A 179 -2.34 -11.04 -16.02
N MET A 180 -2.23 -9.91 -15.31
CA MET A 180 -0.95 -9.26 -15.02
C MET A 180 -0.23 -9.86 -13.80
N LEU A 181 -0.94 -10.59 -12.92
CA LEU A 181 -0.32 -11.30 -11.78
C LEU A 181 0.30 -12.64 -12.19
N ASP A 182 -0.23 -13.26 -13.25
CA ASP A 182 0.23 -14.55 -13.77
C ASP A 182 1.49 -14.46 -14.66
N SER A 183 2.06 -13.25 -14.81
CA SER A 183 3.17 -12.93 -15.72
C SER A 183 4.55 -12.96 -15.06
#